data_AF-A0A6A3LY59-F1
#
_entry.id   AF-A0A6A3LY59-F1
#
_cell.length_a   1.000
_cell.length_b   1.000
_cell.length_c   1.000
_cell.angle_alpha   90.00
_cell.angle_beta   90.00
_cell.angle_gamma   90.00
#
_symmetry.space_group_name_H-M   'P 1'
#
loop_
_entity.id
_entity.type
_entity.pdbx_description
1 polymer ?
#
loop_
_entity_poly.entity_id
_entity_poly.type
_entity_poly.pdbx_seq_one_letter_code
_entity_poly.pdbx_strand_id
1 'polypeptide(L)' 'MRATIEHFYPNLAATAYNSKRTTILRWARNRNKLEAAAAAGKGEHKKVRNRGVATILSAENEAERLAGVSWL' A
#
# COMPACT_ATOMS: atom_id res chain seq x y z
N MET A 1 -22.29 -4.74 6.69
CA MET A 1 -21.47 -4.13 5.62
C MET A 1 -22.14 -2.88 5.03
N ARG A 2 -23.40 -2.95 4.59
CA ARG A 2 -24.16 -1.77 4.14
C ARG A 2 -24.22 -0.67 5.21
N ALA A 3 -24.73 -1.00 6.40
CA ALA A 3 -24.78 -0.06 7.54
C ALA A 3 -23.42 0.55 7.91
N THR A 4 -22.34 -0.23 7.82
CA THR A 4 -20.97 0.25 8.05
C THR A 4 -20.56 1.30 7.01
N ILE A 5 -20.84 1.04 5.73
CA ILE A 5 -20.53 1.98 4.66
C ILE A 5 -21.36 3.24 4.79
N GLU A 6 -22.65 3.12 5.10
CA GLU A 6 -23.55 4.26 5.31
C GLU A 6 -23.11 5.12 6.51
N HIS A 7 -22.65 4.49 7.60
CA HIS A 7 -22.16 5.20 8.78
C HIS A 7 -20.88 6.01 8.49
N PHE A 8 -19.90 5.42 7.81
CA PHE A 8 -18.60 6.08 7.54
C PHE A 8 -18.58 6.90 6.24
N TYR A 9 -19.52 6.66 5.32
CA TYR A 9 -19.64 7.35 4.04
C TYR A 9 -21.11 7.68 3.74
N PRO A 10 -21.75 8.57 4.53
CA PRO A 10 -23.20 8.84 4.41
C PRO A 10 -23.60 9.42 3.06
N ASN A 11 -22.70 10.15 2.39
CA ASN A 11 -22.94 10.79 1.09
C ASN A 11 -22.25 10.04 -0.06
N LEU A 12 -22.06 8.72 0.07
CA LEU A 12 -21.38 7.94 -0.96
C LEU A 12 -22.23 7.81 -2.22
N ALA A 13 -21.68 8.22 -3.37
CA ALA A 13 -22.31 7.98 -4.65
C ALA A 13 -22.53 6.47 -4.89
N ALA A 14 -23.67 6.10 -5.47
CA ALA A 14 -24.02 4.71 -5.74
C ALA A 14 -22.95 3.97 -6.57
N THR A 15 -22.35 4.68 -7.53
CA THR A 15 -21.24 4.16 -8.37
C THR A 15 -19.99 3.81 -7.57
N ALA A 16 -19.77 4.44 -6.40
CA ALA A 16 -18.61 4.20 -5.55
C ALA A 16 -18.86 3.11 -4.48
N TYR A 17 -20.11 2.68 -4.27
CA TYR A 17 -20.47 1.71 -3.22
C TYR A 17 -19.70 0.39 -3.35
N ASN A 18 -19.67 -0.20 -4.55
CA ASN A 18 -18.99 -1.47 -4.78
C ASN A 18 -17.47 -1.38 -4.55
N SER A 19 -16.86 -0.24 -4.87
CA SER A 19 -15.44 0.01 -4.59
C SER A 19 -15.15 0.03 -3.08
N LYS A 20 -15.96 0.77 -2.30
CA LYS A 20 -15.84 0.81 -0.84
C LYS A 20 -16.09 -0.55 -0.19
N ARG A 21 -17.16 -1.23 -0.59
CA ARG A 21 -17.47 -2.59 -0.12
C ARG A 21 -16.31 -3.56 -0.36
N THR A 22 -15.73 -3.52 -1.56
CA THR A 22 -14.60 -4.40 -1.91
C THR A 22 -13.35 -4.08 -1.10
N THR A 23 -13.07 -2.79 -0.88
CA THR A 23 -11.94 -2.32 -0.07
C THR A 23 -12.07 -2.79 1.38
N ILE A 24 -13.24 -2.56 2.01
CA ILE A 24 -13.48 -2.94 3.41
C ILE A 24 -13.40 -4.46 3.58
N LEU A 25 -13.99 -5.23 2.67
CA LEU A 25 -13.89 -6.70 2.70
C LEU A 25 -12.43 -7.17 2.56
N ARG A 26 -11.64 -6.51 1.69
CA ARG A 26 -10.21 -6.82 1.55
C ARG A 26 -9.46 -6.53 2.85
N TRP A 27 -9.75 -5.41 3.52
CA TRP A 27 -9.14 -5.07 4.80
C TRP A 27 -9.50 -6.09 5.88
N ALA A 28 -10.79 -6.47 5.98
CA ALA A 28 -11.24 -7.47 6.95
C ALA A 28 -10.50 -8.80 6.77
N ARG A 29 -10.34 -9.28 5.52
CA ARG A 29 -9.58 -10.51 5.23
C ARG A 29 -8.08 -10.40 5.55
N ASN A 30 -7.50 -9.20 5.45
CA ASN A 30 -6.07 -8.96 5.66
C ASN A 30 -5.77 -8.24 6.97
N ARG A 31 -6.68 -8.29 7.94
CA ARG A 31 -6.59 -7.50 9.18
C ARG A 31 -5.25 -7.70 9.89
N ASN A 32 -4.85 -8.95 10.14
CA ASN A 32 -3.59 -9.28 10.82
C ASN A 32 -2.37 -8.69 10.11
N LYS A 33 -2.37 -8.67 8.78
CA LYS A 33 -1.28 -8.09 7.97
C LYS A 33 -1.23 -6.56 8.10
N LEU A 34 -2.40 -5.91 8.15
CA LEU A 34 -2.49 -4.46 8.32
C LEU A 34 -2.06 -4.06 9.73
N GLU A 35 -2.48 -4.79 10.75
CA GLU A 35 -2.07 -4.57 12.15
C GLU A 35 -0.55 -4.75 12.32
N ALA A 36 0.02 -5.83 11.76
CA ALA A 36 1.47 -6.04 11.77
C ALA A 36 2.25 -4.91 11.06
N ALA A 37 1.72 -4.41 9.93
CA ALA A 37 2.35 -3.30 9.21
C ALA A 37 2.26 -1.98 10.00
N ALA A 38 1.14 -1.70 10.65
CA ALA A 38 0.96 -0.53 11.49
C ALA A 38 1.92 -0.57 12.70
N ALA A 39 2.01 -1.72 13.39
CA ALA A 39 2.95 -1.93 14.48
C ALA A 39 4.42 -1.76 14.07
N ALA A 40 4.74 -2.11 12.81
CA ALA A 40 6.07 -1.91 12.22
C ALA A 40 6.31 -0.47 11.70
N GLY A 41 5.45 0.50 12.03
CA GLY A 41 5.58 1.90 11.60
C GLY A 41 5.24 2.15 10.13
N LYS A 42 4.59 1.21 9.45
CA LYS A 42 4.24 1.29 8.01
C LYS A 42 2.75 1.50 7.75
N GLY A 43 2.01 2.02 8.73
CA GLY A 43 0.56 2.21 8.63
C GLY A 43 0.14 3.16 7.50
N GLU A 44 0.96 4.15 7.18
CA GLU A 44 0.71 5.13 6.11
C GLU A 44 1.11 4.63 4.71
N HIS A 45 1.80 3.49 4.63
CA HIS A 45 2.30 3.00 3.36
C HIS A 45 1.16 2.42 2.51
N LYS A 46 0.96 2.99 1.31
CA LYS A 46 0.00 2.45 0.32
C LYS A 46 0.31 1.01 -0.11
N LYS A 47 1.56 0.55 0.03
CA LYS A 47 2.00 -0.82 -0.22
C LYS A 47 3.03 -1.25 0.83
N VAL A 48 2.74 -2.35 1.52
CA VAL A 48 3.70 -3.02 2.41
C VAL A 48 4.56 -3.95 1.56
N ARG A 49 5.82 -3.59 1.36
CA ARG A 49 6.84 -4.44 0.72
C ARG A 49 7.69 -5.12 1.79
N ASN A 50 8.11 -6.34 1.51
CA ASN A 50 9.13 -7.00 2.32
C ASN A 50 10.46 -6.24 2.16
N ARG A 51 11.23 -6.16 3.25
CA ARG A 51 12.59 -5.59 3.23
C ARG A 51 13.43 -6.44 2.26
N GLY A 52 14.17 -5.80 1.36
CA GLY A 52 14.94 -6.48 0.31
C GLY A 52 14.19 -6.70 -1.02
N VAL A 53 12.89 -6.40 -1.11
CA VAL A 53 12.16 -6.36 -2.39
C VAL A 53 12.33 -4.98 -3.02
N ALA A 54 13.56 -4.63 -3.36
CA ALA A 54 13.81 -3.61 -4.37
C ALA A 54 13.54 -4.22 -5.74
N THR A 55 13.07 -3.42 -6.69
CA THR A 55 13.26 -3.77 -8.10
C THR A 55 14.77 -3.95 -8.28
N ILE A 56 15.23 -5.17 -8.48
CA ILE A 56 16.63 -5.44 -8.81
C ILE A 56 16.88 -4.64 -10.09
N LEU A 57 17.68 -3.58 -9.99
CA LEU A 57 18.20 -2.89 -11.16
C LEU A 57 19.18 -3.86 -11.81
N SER A 58 19.21 -3.91 -13.14
CA SER A 58 20.30 -4.60 -13.83
C SER A 58 21.64 -3.98 -13.39
N ALA A 59 22.70 -4.77 -13.36
CA ALA A 59 24.04 -4.31 -12.97
C ALA A 59 24.49 -3.07 -13.79
N GLU A 60 24.05 -2.97 -15.03
CA GLU A 60 24.27 -1.82 -15.92
C GLU A 60 23.67 -0.52 -15.36
N ASN A 61 22.43 -0.57 -14.85
CA ASN A 61 21.75 0.59 -14.27
C ASN A 61 22.31 0.97 -12.89
N GLU A 62 22.88 0.01 -12.14
CA GLU A 62 23.60 0.32 -10.89
C GLU A 62 24.94 1.02 -11.18
N ALA A 63 25.67 0.57 -12.21
CA ALA A 63 26.95 1.15 -12.61
C ALA A 63 26.82 2.60 -13.11
N GLU A 64 25.80 2.90 -13.92
CA GLU A 64 25.53 4.28 -14.40
C GLU A 64 25.28 5.25 -13.23
N ARG A 65 24.60 4.78 -12.19
CA ARG A 65 24.28 5.59 -11.01
C ARG A 65 25.49 5.86 -10.12
N LEU A 66 26.40 4.89 -10.00
CA LEU A 66 27.65 5.04 -9.25
C LEU A 66 28.68 5.89 -9.99
N ALA A 67 28.71 5.83 -11.33
CA ALA A 67 29.57 6.68 -12.15
C ALA A 67 29.26 8.17 -11.98
N GLY A 68 27.99 8.53 -11.76
CA GLY A 68 27.56 9.90 -11.48
C GLY A 68 27.95 10.44 -10.09
N VAL A 69 28.34 9.57 -9.15
CA VAL A 69 28.77 9.95 -7.79
C VAL A 69 30.30 10.06 -7.69
N SER A 70 31.03 9.54 -8.69
CA SER A 70 32.51 9.45 -8.70
C SER A 70 33.24 10.75 -9.09
N TRP A 71 32.57 11.92 -9.01
CA TRP A 71 33.18 13.23 -9.31
C TRP A 71 33.08 14.23 -8.14
N LEU A 72 33.20 13.75 -6.90
CA LEU A 72 33.53 14.54 -5.70
C LEU A 72 34.61 13.82 -4.89
#